data_AF-A0A9Y3VV78-F1
#
_entry.id   AF-A0A9Y3VV78-F1
#
_cell.length_a   1.000
_cell.length_b   1.000
_cell.length_c   1.000
_cell.angle_alpha   90.00
_cell.angle_beta   90.00
_cell.angle_gamma   90.00
#
_symmetry.space_group_name_H-M   'P 1'
#
loop_
_entity.id
_entity.type
_entity.pdbx_description
1 polymer ?
#
loop_
_entity_poly.entity_id
_entity_poly.type
_entity_poly.pdbx_seq_one_letter_code
_entity_poly.pdbx_strand_id
1 'polypeptide(L)'
;MSFLEKPAPGSLLLDDTVPLTAMIEASQNLQSHTEYIIRVQRGVSLDNSWQVIRRYSDFDVLNNSLMVCGITLPLPPKKLIGNMDREFIAERQRGLQTYLDTITQHPLLCSSLPVKKFLDPNNYSANYTEIALQQVSMFFRSDPKWEVLEPLRDMGWRIRKKYFLVKNKEQTKERYLLSWVDLGPDKLLSDKDLQSAIKLLTSLSIPYLCPLLFSSTSESSALLIRPFSEKGSLRDHICKVKPRESYLKKYCNPKKSQGLELPHIKLYGRQILEGLKLLHDAGIFFGHLHTSNVLVDDGVCRLMDVENGMLGVPSALRPAFTQFRKMNTTESIDVFCFGHLLYEMTYGRPPDSVPIEQYPPAPSTAVVSVLQSILSTEACKSGMPTVSALMQTPLFSDVQLQRSEKLQIKVPGRLKEALKAAKESLEKRLLEEQRLLHQHRRLTRAQSHHCSEEEKKKRKILARKKSRHSAYENEEDVSVRNNNTSGSGASSPPTCPSSPTPPSTTGSHTAPAPPPPPPPPPPPLQDSSSCPPPPPLSSSNGAGVGRAALLSSIQSFSKGKLKKADTIDRSKPIV
;
A
#
# COMPACT_ATOMS: atom_id res chain seq x y z
N MET A 1 -1.24 4.16 -33.49
CA MET A 1 -1.01 3.48 -32.20
C MET A 1 -2.36 3.10 -31.62
N SER A 2 -2.49 1.94 -30.98
CA SER A 2 -3.74 1.55 -30.33
C SER A 2 -4.01 2.44 -29.11
N PHE A 3 -5.25 2.92 -28.97
CA PHE A 3 -5.72 3.41 -27.69
C PHE A 3 -5.92 2.17 -26.80
N LEU A 4 -5.10 2.03 -25.76
CA LEU A 4 -5.45 1.12 -24.66
C LEU A 4 -6.72 1.69 -24.02
N GLU A 5 -7.77 0.87 -23.99
CA GLU A 5 -8.98 1.21 -23.26
C GLU A 5 -8.62 1.44 -21.78
N LYS A 6 -8.99 2.60 -21.25
CA LYS A 6 -8.92 2.79 -19.79
C LYS A 6 -9.94 1.84 -19.16
N PRO A 7 -9.53 0.94 -18.26
CA PRO A 7 -10.49 0.07 -17.59
C PRO A 7 -11.47 0.91 -16.77
N ALA A 8 -12.71 0.43 -16.65
CA ALA A 8 -13.81 1.19 -16.06
C ALA A 8 -13.51 1.71 -14.63
N PRO A 9 -14.18 2.79 -14.18
CA PRO A 9 -14.08 3.26 -12.80
C PRO A 9 -14.48 2.13 -11.82
N GLY A 10 -13.53 1.70 -10.99
CA GLY A 10 -13.59 0.43 -10.24
C GLY A 10 -12.38 -0.49 -10.49
N SER A 11 -11.52 -0.15 -11.45
CA SER A 11 -10.26 -0.82 -11.72
C SER A 11 -9.25 -0.72 -10.56
N LEU A 12 -8.86 -1.89 -10.02
CA LEU A 12 -7.79 -2.13 -9.05
C LEU A 12 -7.77 -1.19 -7.83
N LEU A 13 -8.27 -1.70 -6.70
CA LEU A 13 -8.13 -1.07 -5.37
C LEU A 13 -6.67 -0.67 -5.10
N LEU A 14 -6.49 0.49 -4.47
CA LEU A 14 -5.16 1.12 -4.39
C LEU A 14 -4.32 0.56 -3.25
N ASP A 15 -3.11 0.10 -3.55
CA ASP A 15 -2.13 -0.22 -2.51
C ASP A 15 -1.45 1.05 -1.99
N ASP A 16 -1.86 1.46 -0.77
CA ASP A 16 -1.32 2.62 -0.07
C ASP A 16 0.09 2.40 0.48
N THR A 17 0.56 1.14 0.61
CA THR A 17 1.92 0.82 1.08
C THR A 17 2.99 0.94 0.00
N VAL A 18 2.60 0.95 -1.28
CA VAL A 18 3.54 1.22 -2.37
C VAL A 18 4.13 2.63 -2.21
N PRO A 19 5.47 2.79 -2.15
CA PRO A 19 6.10 4.07 -1.90
C PRO A 19 5.87 5.04 -3.07
N LEU A 20 5.80 6.33 -2.74
CA LEU A 20 5.85 7.43 -3.70
C LEU A 20 7.21 8.11 -3.57
N THR A 21 7.96 8.22 -4.68
CA THR A 21 9.10 9.12 -4.79
C THR A 21 8.69 10.39 -5.55
N ALA A 22 9.34 11.52 -5.26
CA ALA A 22 8.97 12.83 -5.80
C ALA A 22 10.22 13.63 -6.20
N MET A 23 10.21 14.21 -7.40
CA MET A 23 11.32 14.99 -7.95
C MET A 23 10.80 16.30 -8.57
N ILE A 24 11.37 17.44 -8.20
CA ILE A 24 11.04 18.73 -8.82
C ILE A 24 11.82 18.86 -10.14
N GLU A 25 11.15 18.58 -11.25
CA GLU A 25 11.75 18.61 -12.59
C GLU A 25 11.96 20.04 -13.10
N ALA A 26 11.05 20.96 -12.76
CA ALA A 26 11.10 22.36 -13.18
C ALA A 26 10.35 23.29 -12.21
N SER A 27 10.55 24.60 -12.37
CA SER A 27 9.74 25.65 -11.75
C SER A 27 9.31 26.67 -12.80
N GLN A 28 8.08 27.17 -12.70
CA GLN A 28 7.53 28.22 -13.57
C GLN A 28 7.10 29.43 -12.74
N ASN A 29 7.36 30.63 -13.24
CA ASN A 29 6.96 31.88 -12.60
C ASN A 29 5.67 32.41 -13.22
N LEU A 30 4.61 32.43 -12.43
CA LEU A 30 3.39 33.18 -12.73
C LEU A 30 3.49 34.57 -12.09
N GLN A 31 2.71 35.53 -12.59
CA GLN A 31 2.77 36.95 -12.18
C GLN A 31 2.64 37.19 -10.67
N SER A 32 2.05 36.26 -9.92
CA SER A 32 1.86 36.36 -8.46
C SER A 32 2.63 35.33 -7.63
N HIS A 33 3.18 34.26 -8.24
CA HIS A 33 3.85 33.18 -7.52
C HIS A 33 4.67 32.24 -8.42
N THR A 34 5.73 31.65 -7.87
CA THR A 34 6.40 30.49 -8.46
C THR A 34 5.65 29.19 -8.15
N GLU A 35 5.45 28.38 -9.18
CA GLU A 35 5.00 26.99 -9.09
C GLU A 35 6.16 26.03 -9.39
N TYR A 36 6.10 24.84 -8.79
CA TYR A 36 7.06 23.76 -8.94
C TYR A 36 6.35 22.56 -9.58
N ILE A 37 6.92 22.03 -10.65
CA ILE A 37 6.43 20.85 -11.37
C ILE A 37 7.12 19.63 -10.76
N ILE A 38 6.38 18.88 -9.95
CA ILE A 38 6.86 17.72 -9.22
C ILE A 38 6.43 16.46 -9.97
N ARG A 39 7.37 15.70 -10.53
CA ARG A 39 7.07 14.34 -10.98
C ARG A 39 7.03 13.41 -9.79
N VAL A 40 5.97 12.62 -9.71
CA VAL A 40 5.71 11.62 -8.68
C VAL A 40 5.70 10.25 -9.34
N GLN A 41 6.33 9.28 -8.69
CA GLN A 41 6.51 7.91 -9.18
C GLN A 41 6.03 6.93 -8.10
N ARG A 42 5.10 6.04 -8.44
CA ARG A 42 4.55 5.02 -7.53
C ARG A 42 5.24 3.67 -7.76
N GLY A 43 5.99 3.21 -6.77
CA GLY A 43 6.78 1.98 -6.88
C GLY A 43 7.83 2.04 -8.00
N VAL A 44 8.15 0.89 -8.59
CA VAL A 44 9.29 0.72 -9.51
C VAL A 44 8.95 0.66 -11.01
N SER A 45 7.67 0.71 -11.38
CA SER A 45 7.24 0.71 -12.78
C SER A 45 7.21 2.13 -13.32
N LEU A 46 8.05 2.45 -14.31
CA LEU A 46 8.26 3.81 -14.82
C LEU A 46 6.97 4.44 -15.38
N ASP A 47 6.08 3.61 -15.92
CA ASP A 47 4.78 4.01 -16.48
C ASP A 47 3.77 4.44 -15.40
N ASN A 48 4.04 4.12 -14.12
CA ASN A 48 3.24 4.54 -12.96
C ASN A 48 3.78 5.85 -12.36
N SER A 49 3.95 6.86 -13.23
CA SER A 49 4.34 8.21 -12.83
C SER A 49 3.47 9.30 -13.47
N TRP A 50 3.35 10.42 -12.76
CA TRP A 50 2.56 11.59 -13.15
C TRP A 50 3.22 12.87 -12.64
N GLN A 51 2.73 14.04 -13.04
CA GLN A 51 3.17 15.33 -12.47
C GLN A 51 2.08 15.93 -11.57
N VAL A 52 2.50 16.61 -10.50
CA VAL A 52 1.66 17.53 -9.72
C VAL A 52 2.32 18.90 -9.66
N ILE A 53 1.52 19.95 -9.84
CA ILE A 53 1.97 21.34 -9.74
C ILE A 53 1.68 21.83 -8.33
N ARG A 54 2.69 22.42 -7.67
CA ARG A 54 2.61 22.92 -6.29
C ARG A 54 3.36 24.23 -6.15
N ARG A 55 2.81 25.19 -5.43
CA ARG A 55 3.47 26.45 -5.05
C ARG A 55 3.92 26.40 -3.59
N TYR A 56 4.81 27.32 -3.19
CA TYR A 56 5.42 27.30 -1.85
C TYR A 56 4.38 27.24 -0.70
N SER A 57 3.24 27.93 -0.81
CA SER A 57 2.18 27.90 0.22
C SER A 57 1.60 26.50 0.47
N ASP A 58 1.66 25.62 -0.53
CA ASP A 58 1.06 24.30 -0.44
C ASP A 58 1.99 23.37 0.35
N PHE A 59 3.31 23.58 0.22
CA PHE A 59 4.32 22.97 1.09
C PHE A 59 4.23 23.50 2.54
N ASP A 60 3.94 24.80 2.72
CA ASP A 60 3.71 25.41 4.04
C ASP A 60 2.48 24.79 4.73
N VAL A 61 1.36 24.63 4.01
CA VAL A 61 0.16 23.93 4.49
C VAL A 61 0.44 22.47 4.81
N LEU A 62 1.19 21.75 3.95
CA LEU A 62 1.61 20.39 4.23
C LEU A 62 2.46 20.32 5.51
N ASN A 63 3.50 21.15 5.63
CA ASN A 63 4.37 21.20 6.80
C ASN A 63 3.56 21.45 8.09
N ASN A 64 2.67 22.44 8.08
CA ASN A 64 1.78 22.75 9.20
C ASN A 64 0.89 21.54 9.59
N SER A 65 0.40 20.76 8.62
CA SER A 65 -0.34 19.53 8.90
C SER A 65 0.53 18.40 9.48
N LEU A 66 1.84 18.40 9.18
CA LEU A 66 2.80 17.42 9.67
C LEU A 66 3.42 17.78 11.03
N MET A 67 3.37 19.03 11.48
CA MET A 67 3.91 19.47 12.79
C MET A 67 3.45 18.60 13.98
N VAL A 68 2.28 17.96 13.86
CA VAL A 68 1.75 16.98 14.83
C VAL A 68 2.68 15.78 15.09
N CYS A 69 3.62 15.49 14.18
CA CYS A 69 4.59 14.40 14.29
C CYS A 69 5.75 14.69 15.25
N GLY A 70 5.98 15.95 15.64
CA GLY A 70 7.06 16.35 16.55
C GLY A 70 8.47 16.32 15.95
N ILE A 71 8.61 16.16 14.62
CA ILE A 71 9.89 16.23 13.90
C ILE A 71 10.04 17.63 13.30
N THR A 72 11.26 18.20 13.37
CA THR A 72 11.57 19.44 12.63
C THR A 72 11.88 19.08 11.18
N LEU A 73 10.99 19.45 10.26
CA LEU A 73 11.15 19.20 8.82
C LEU A 73 11.90 20.38 8.16
N PRO A 74 12.77 20.13 7.16
CA PRO A 74 13.63 21.16 6.55
C PRO A 74 12.88 21.97 5.48
N LEU A 75 11.77 22.63 5.85
CA LEU A 75 11.06 23.54 4.95
C LEU A 75 11.90 24.82 4.75
N PRO A 76 12.29 25.20 3.52
CA PRO A 76 13.06 26.43 3.28
C PRO A 76 12.22 27.67 3.63
N PRO A 77 12.83 28.79 4.07
CA PRO A 77 12.09 29.91 4.65
C PRO A 77 11.22 30.71 3.66
N LYS A 78 10.26 31.44 4.25
CA LYS A 78 9.53 32.53 3.59
C LYS A 78 10.49 33.71 3.36
N LYS A 79 10.44 34.30 2.16
CA LYS A 79 11.16 35.52 1.75
C LYS A 79 10.10 36.48 1.20
N LEU A 80 10.07 37.71 1.72
CA LEU A 80 9.00 38.67 1.48
C LEU A 80 9.31 39.68 0.37
N ILE A 81 10.60 39.91 0.08
CA ILE A 81 11.13 40.81 -0.95
C ILE A 81 12.08 39.98 -1.81
N GLY A 82 12.08 40.14 -3.14
CA GLY A 82 12.90 39.32 -4.03
C GLY A 82 12.51 37.83 -4.02
N ASN A 83 11.23 37.52 -3.85
CA ASN A 83 10.74 36.14 -3.87
C ASN A 83 10.73 35.50 -5.28
N MET A 84 10.89 36.31 -6.33
CA MET A 84 11.00 35.88 -7.74
C MET A 84 12.43 35.91 -8.29
N ASP A 85 13.45 36.25 -7.47
CA ASP A 85 14.85 36.28 -7.92
C ASP A 85 15.26 34.88 -8.38
N ARG A 86 15.91 34.76 -9.54
CA ARG A 86 16.20 33.47 -10.19
C ARG A 86 17.06 32.57 -9.30
N GLU A 87 18.06 33.16 -8.66
CA GLU A 87 19.01 32.52 -7.76
C GLU A 87 18.29 31.99 -6.51
N PHE A 88 17.35 32.77 -5.98
CA PHE A 88 16.53 32.39 -4.84
C PHE A 88 15.49 31.31 -5.18
N ILE A 89 14.91 31.33 -6.39
CA ILE A 89 14.04 30.25 -6.86
C ILE A 89 14.83 28.95 -6.96
N ALA A 90 16.05 28.98 -7.50
CA ALA A 90 16.92 27.81 -7.60
C ALA A 90 17.44 27.31 -6.24
N GLU A 91 17.67 28.20 -5.27
CA GLU A 91 17.92 27.84 -3.87
C GLU A 91 16.70 27.18 -3.22
N ARG A 92 15.54 27.81 -3.31
CA ARG A 92 14.28 27.29 -2.77
C ARG A 92 13.90 25.95 -3.42
N GLN A 93 14.11 25.76 -4.72
CA GLN A 93 13.86 24.49 -5.40
C GLN A 93 14.71 23.36 -4.80
N ARG A 94 15.99 23.60 -4.50
CA ARG A 94 16.85 22.63 -3.80
C ARG A 94 16.32 22.32 -2.39
N GLY A 95 15.98 23.35 -1.61
CA GLY A 95 15.41 23.17 -0.26
C GLY A 95 14.08 22.41 -0.27
N LEU A 96 13.19 22.68 -1.24
CA LEU A 96 11.93 21.97 -1.40
C LEU A 96 12.14 20.51 -1.85
N GLN A 97 13.16 20.22 -2.66
CA GLN A 97 13.54 18.83 -2.95
C GLN A 97 14.02 18.11 -1.68
N THR A 98 14.90 18.70 -0.88
CA THR A 98 15.34 18.12 0.41
C THR A 98 14.16 17.89 1.37
N TYR A 99 13.16 18.78 1.37
CA TYR A 99 11.92 18.58 2.11
C TYR A 99 11.11 17.38 1.58
N LEU A 100 10.93 17.25 0.26
CA LEU A 100 10.28 16.09 -0.38
C LEU A 100 11.00 14.78 -0.06
N ASP A 101 12.33 14.76 -0.19
CA ASP A 101 13.18 13.61 0.13
C ASP A 101 12.96 13.19 1.59
N THR A 102 12.99 14.14 2.52
CA THR A 102 12.78 13.89 3.95
C THR A 102 11.41 13.23 4.23
N ILE A 103 10.32 13.78 3.69
CA ILE A 103 8.97 13.24 3.98
C ILE A 103 8.65 11.94 3.23
N THR A 104 9.29 11.69 2.08
CA THR A 104 9.08 10.45 1.29
C THR A 104 9.97 9.30 1.75
N GLN A 105 11.13 9.59 2.36
CA GLN A 105 12.00 8.58 2.93
C GLN A 105 11.66 8.23 4.39
N HIS A 106 11.07 9.16 5.16
CA HIS A 106 10.69 8.90 6.56
C HIS A 106 9.57 7.83 6.68
N PRO A 107 9.81 6.68 7.34
CA PRO A 107 8.94 5.48 7.25
C PRO A 107 7.46 5.67 7.62
N LEU A 108 7.11 6.66 8.45
CA LEU A 108 5.73 6.92 8.86
C LEU A 108 5.08 8.13 8.16
N LEU A 109 5.87 8.99 7.50
CA LEU A 109 5.33 10.19 6.84
C LEU A 109 4.95 9.89 5.39
N CYS A 110 5.72 9.06 4.69
CA CYS A 110 5.48 8.69 3.29
C CYS A 110 4.15 7.95 3.07
N SER A 111 3.65 7.24 4.08
CA SER A 111 2.33 6.58 4.10
C SER A 111 1.21 7.43 4.70
N SER A 112 1.48 8.65 5.16
CA SER A 112 0.48 9.51 5.80
C SER A 112 -0.46 10.17 4.78
N LEU A 113 -1.73 10.37 5.15
CA LEU A 113 -2.72 11.02 4.29
C LEU A 113 -2.28 12.42 3.78
N PRO A 114 -1.67 13.32 4.59
CA PRO A 114 -1.23 14.61 4.06
C PRO A 114 -0.18 14.49 2.96
N VAL A 115 0.83 13.63 3.12
CA VAL A 115 1.88 13.43 2.10
C VAL A 115 1.33 12.74 0.86
N LYS A 116 0.52 11.68 1.04
CA LYS A 116 -0.15 10.98 -0.07
C LYS A 116 -1.08 11.92 -0.84
N LYS A 117 -1.88 12.77 -0.18
CA LYS A 117 -2.76 13.77 -0.81
C LYS A 117 -2.00 14.91 -1.49
N PHE A 118 -0.85 15.31 -0.95
CA PHE A 118 0.01 16.31 -1.58
C PHE A 118 0.62 15.80 -2.90
N LEU A 119 1.04 14.53 -2.95
CA LEU A 119 1.68 13.92 -4.12
C LEU A 119 0.69 13.28 -5.12
N ASP A 120 -0.49 12.88 -4.65
CA ASP A 120 -1.52 12.16 -5.42
C ASP A 120 -2.92 12.68 -5.03
N PRO A 121 -3.29 13.90 -5.43
CA PRO A 121 -4.56 14.51 -5.02
C PRO A 121 -5.77 13.74 -5.58
N ASN A 122 -5.61 13.05 -6.71
CA ASN A 122 -6.68 12.31 -7.37
C ASN A 122 -7.15 11.13 -6.52
N ASN A 123 -6.20 10.34 -5.99
CA ASN A 123 -6.53 9.13 -5.22
C ASN A 123 -6.79 9.35 -3.72
N TYR A 124 -6.46 10.53 -3.18
CA TYR A 124 -6.54 10.86 -1.75
C TYR A 124 -7.27 12.17 -1.43
N SER A 125 -8.06 12.72 -2.36
CA SER A 125 -8.87 13.92 -2.14
C SER A 125 -10.02 13.72 -1.15
N ALA A 126 -10.64 12.54 -1.15
CA ALA A 126 -11.90 12.22 -0.48
C ALA A 126 -11.92 12.42 1.05
N ASN A 127 -13.10 12.74 1.60
CA ASN A 127 -13.33 12.83 3.05
C ASN A 127 -13.70 11.45 3.64
N TYR A 128 -12.70 10.59 3.81
CA TYR A 128 -12.88 9.22 4.33
C TYR A 128 -13.65 9.14 5.66
N THR A 129 -13.53 10.14 6.53
CA THR A 129 -14.22 10.15 7.84
C THR A 129 -15.72 10.38 7.69
N GLU A 130 -16.13 11.23 6.74
CA GLU A 130 -17.53 11.50 6.42
C GLU A 130 -18.18 10.31 5.70
N ILE A 131 -17.47 9.71 4.74
CA ILE A 131 -17.90 8.47 4.05
C ILE A 131 -18.10 7.34 5.08
N ALA A 132 -17.13 7.14 5.97
CA ALA A 132 -17.22 6.14 7.03
C ALA A 132 -18.39 6.42 7.99
N LEU A 133 -18.57 7.67 8.43
CA LEU A 133 -19.68 8.05 9.31
C LEU A 133 -21.05 7.83 8.65
N GLN A 134 -21.17 8.14 7.35
CA GLN A 134 -22.39 7.88 6.58
C GLN A 134 -22.71 6.38 6.52
N GLN A 135 -21.71 5.53 6.20
CA GLN A 135 -21.91 4.08 6.14
C GLN A 135 -22.22 3.47 7.51
N VAL A 136 -21.48 3.83 8.56
CA VAL A 136 -21.76 3.41 9.95
C VAL A 136 -23.17 3.81 10.37
N SER A 137 -23.61 5.04 10.04
CA SER A 137 -24.96 5.52 10.32
C SER A 137 -26.04 4.77 9.55
N MET A 138 -25.75 4.25 8.35
CA MET A 138 -26.67 3.38 7.61
C MET A 138 -26.78 2.00 8.27
N PHE A 139 -25.67 1.37 8.65
CA PHE A 139 -25.68 0.08 9.34
C PHE A 139 -26.42 0.14 10.69
N PHE A 140 -26.17 1.16 11.51
CA PHE A 140 -26.80 1.28 12.84
C PHE A 140 -28.30 1.63 12.80
N ARG A 141 -28.88 2.01 11.64
CA ARG A 141 -30.35 2.04 11.46
C ARG A 141 -30.97 0.65 11.39
N SER A 142 -30.19 -0.36 11.00
CA SER A 142 -30.62 -1.77 10.93
C SER A 142 -30.32 -2.56 12.20
N ASP A 143 -29.37 -2.11 13.03
CA ASP A 143 -29.05 -2.70 14.34
C ASP A 143 -29.08 -1.62 15.44
N PRO A 144 -30.27 -1.22 15.91
CA PRO A 144 -30.47 0.00 16.70
C PRO A 144 -29.92 -0.05 18.13
N LYS A 145 -29.38 -1.19 18.60
CA LYS A 145 -28.73 -1.28 19.92
C LYS A 145 -27.40 -0.52 19.97
N TRP A 146 -26.74 -0.31 18.83
CA TRP A 146 -25.48 0.42 18.77
C TRP A 146 -25.68 1.95 18.69
N GLU A 147 -24.72 2.70 19.23
CA GLU A 147 -24.69 4.16 19.18
C GLU A 147 -23.24 4.66 19.03
N VAL A 148 -23.01 5.59 18.10
CA VAL A 148 -21.72 6.28 17.96
C VAL A 148 -21.62 7.37 19.03
N LEU A 149 -20.54 7.34 19.82
CA LEU A 149 -20.23 8.36 20.82
C LEU A 149 -19.38 9.48 20.23
N GLU A 150 -18.27 9.13 19.57
CA GLU A 150 -17.35 10.08 18.94
C GLU A 150 -16.58 9.44 17.77
N PRO A 151 -16.32 10.16 16.67
CA PRO A 151 -15.29 9.79 15.72
C PRO A 151 -13.92 9.96 16.39
N LEU A 152 -13.12 8.89 16.41
CA LEU A 152 -11.76 8.94 16.92
C LEU A 152 -10.82 9.56 15.87
N ARG A 153 -9.73 10.17 16.34
CA ARG A 153 -8.63 10.62 15.47
C ARG A 153 -8.00 9.42 14.77
N ASP A 154 -7.27 9.66 13.69
CA ASP A 154 -6.52 8.62 12.94
C ASP A 154 -5.42 7.99 13.84
N MET A 155 -5.82 7.03 14.67
CA MET A 155 -5.01 6.37 15.71
C MET A 155 -4.16 5.20 15.18
N GLY A 156 -4.51 4.71 13.98
CA GLY A 156 -3.74 3.76 13.17
C GLY A 156 -3.16 4.40 11.91
N TRP A 157 -2.32 3.66 11.18
CA TRP A 157 -1.58 4.17 10.02
C TRP A 157 -2.34 4.10 8.69
N ARG A 158 -3.38 3.27 8.59
CA ARG A 158 -4.11 3.03 7.33
C ARG A 158 -5.06 4.18 7.02
N ILE A 159 -4.81 4.88 5.91
CA ILE A 159 -5.61 6.03 5.45
C ILE A 159 -7.11 5.69 5.39
N ARG A 160 -7.41 4.54 4.79
CA ARG A 160 -8.75 4.01 4.49
C ARG A 160 -9.35 3.16 5.63
N LYS A 161 -8.84 3.30 6.86
CA LYS A 161 -9.43 2.71 8.07
C LYS A 161 -9.78 3.81 9.05
N LYS A 162 -11.07 3.95 9.37
CA LYS A 162 -11.61 4.97 10.28
C LYS A 162 -12.18 4.35 11.54
N TYR A 163 -12.06 5.08 12.63
CA TYR A 163 -12.24 4.58 13.98
C TYR A 163 -13.30 5.40 14.70
N PHE A 164 -14.22 4.75 15.38
CA PHE A 164 -15.29 5.40 16.14
C PHE A 164 -15.40 4.74 17.50
N LEU A 165 -15.59 5.53 18.56
CA LEU A 165 -15.97 5.01 19.86
C LEU A 165 -17.49 4.79 19.84
N VAL A 166 -17.92 3.58 20.19
CA VAL A 166 -19.35 3.21 20.23
C VAL A 166 -19.71 2.56 21.56
N LYS A 167 -20.99 2.58 21.90
CA LYS A 167 -21.58 1.81 23.02
C LYS A 167 -22.71 0.92 22.51
N ASN A 168 -23.02 -0.15 23.24
CA ASN A 168 -24.33 -0.76 23.19
C ASN A 168 -25.25 0.00 24.18
N LYS A 169 -26.47 0.36 23.77
CA LYS A 169 -27.47 1.03 24.60
C LYS A 169 -27.94 0.17 25.77
N GLU A 170 -27.83 -1.15 25.66
CA GLU A 170 -28.10 -2.11 26.74
C GLU A 170 -26.96 -2.17 27.77
N GLN A 171 -25.73 -1.83 27.36
CA GLN A 171 -24.49 -1.96 28.15
C GLN A 171 -23.77 -0.61 28.23
N THR A 172 -24.48 0.41 28.72
CA THR A 172 -24.10 1.84 28.64
C THR A 172 -22.76 2.22 29.30
N LYS A 173 -22.21 1.37 30.18
CA LYS A 173 -20.91 1.58 30.83
C LYS A 173 -19.72 1.14 29.96
N GLU A 174 -19.94 0.22 29.02
CA GLU A 174 -18.87 -0.31 28.17
C GLU A 174 -18.66 0.53 26.92
N ARG A 175 -17.42 0.46 26.41
CA ARG A 175 -16.94 1.21 25.24
C ARG A 175 -16.27 0.26 24.28
N TYR A 176 -16.61 0.39 23.01
CA TYR A 176 -16.11 -0.48 21.95
C TYR A 176 -15.49 0.35 20.84
N LEU A 177 -14.49 -0.24 20.20
CA LEU A 177 -13.83 0.32 19.04
C LEU A 177 -14.52 -0.21 17.79
N LEU A 178 -15.34 0.63 17.15
CA LEU A 178 -15.75 0.38 15.78
C LEU A 178 -14.60 0.77 14.85
N SER A 179 -14.28 -0.13 13.92
CA SER A 179 -13.42 0.12 12.77
C SER A 179 -14.23 -0.04 11.49
N TRP A 180 -14.30 1.01 10.67
CA TRP A 180 -14.76 0.95 9.29
C TRP A 180 -13.52 0.94 8.37
N VAL A 181 -13.51 0.10 7.34
CA VAL A 181 -12.33 -0.09 6.48
C VAL A 181 -12.72 -0.40 5.03
N ASP A 182 -12.09 0.26 4.06
CA ASP A 182 -12.17 -0.14 2.64
C ASP A 182 -11.57 -1.55 2.47
N LEU A 183 -12.17 -2.38 1.60
CA LEU A 183 -11.54 -3.62 1.15
C LEU A 183 -10.29 -3.29 0.31
N GLY A 184 -9.27 -4.14 0.38
CA GLY A 184 -7.97 -3.86 -0.21
C GLY A 184 -7.65 -4.64 -1.49
N PRO A 185 -6.49 -4.35 -2.12
CA PRO A 185 -6.06 -4.96 -3.38
C PRO A 185 -5.81 -6.47 -3.32
N ASP A 186 -5.67 -7.06 -2.12
CA ASP A 186 -5.54 -8.51 -1.94
C ASP A 186 -6.86 -9.18 -1.49
N LYS A 187 -8.02 -8.58 -1.81
CA LYS A 187 -9.35 -9.16 -1.55
C LYS A 187 -9.63 -10.34 -2.50
N LEU A 188 -8.97 -11.46 -2.22
CA LEU A 188 -8.94 -12.66 -3.06
C LEU A 188 -10.12 -13.62 -2.81
N LEU A 189 -10.92 -13.38 -1.76
CA LEU A 189 -12.15 -14.13 -1.47
C LEU A 189 -13.37 -13.56 -2.21
N SER A 190 -14.26 -14.45 -2.67
CA SER A 190 -15.62 -14.09 -3.09
C SER A 190 -16.39 -13.46 -1.93
N ASP A 191 -17.39 -12.62 -2.18
CA ASP A 191 -18.11 -11.92 -1.10
C ASP A 191 -18.82 -12.88 -0.14
N LYS A 192 -19.33 -14.00 -0.66
CA LYS A 192 -19.94 -15.08 0.12
C LYS A 192 -18.93 -15.80 1.01
N ASP A 193 -17.73 -16.08 0.49
CA ASP A 193 -16.69 -16.78 1.24
C ASP A 193 -15.99 -15.83 2.22
N LEU A 194 -15.85 -14.55 1.88
CA LEU A 194 -15.42 -13.47 2.78
C LEU A 194 -16.40 -13.28 3.94
N GLN A 195 -17.70 -13.14 3.67
CA GLN A 195 -18.73 -13.06 4.71
C GLN A 195 -18.71 -14.30 5.62
N SER A 196 -18.45 -15.48 5.06
CA SER A 196 -18.29 -16.73 5.83
C SER A 196 -17.03 -16.73 6.69
N ALA A 197 -15.92 -16.20 6.19
CA ALA A 197 -14.63 -16.11 6.90
C ALA A 197 -14.68 -15.10 8.06
N ILE A 198 -15.25 -13.92 7.80
CA ILE A 198 -15.44 -12.88 8.80
C ILE A 198 -16.45 -13.34 9.87
N LYS A 199 -17.53 -14.04 9.49
CA LYS A 199 -18.46 -14.65 10.45
C LYS A 199 -17.79 -15.73 11.32
N LEU A 200 -16.85 -16.51 10.78
CA LEU A 200 -16.05 -17.46 11.56
C LEU A 200 -15.19 -16.73 12.59
N LEU A 201 -14.47 -15.67 12.22
CA LEU A 201 -13.67 -14.86 13.16
C LEU A 201 -14.52 -14.26 14.28
N THR A 202 -15.73 -13.77 13.96
CA THR A 202 -16.72 -13.23 14.92
C THR A 202 -17.25 -14.30 15.90
N SER A 203 -17.11 -15.60 15.61
CA SER A 203 -17.47 -16.68 16.54
C SER A 203 -16.26 -17.30 17.28
N LEU A 204 -15.05 -16.75 17.16
CA LEU A 204 -13.88 -17.26 17.89
C LEU A 204 -13.76 -16.65 19.28
N SER A 205 -13.79 -17.50 20.30
CA SER A 205 -13.39 -17.17 21.68
C SER A 205 -12.07 -17.88 21.99
N ILE A 206 -10.94 -17.25 21.66
CA ILE A 206 -9.59 -17.81 21.84
C ILE A 206 -8.75 -16.83 22.69
N PRO A 207 -8.10 -17.27 23.79
CA PRO A 207 -7.44 -16.38 24.74
C PRO A 207 -6.42 -15.39 24.15
N TYR A 208 -5.73 -15.79 23.06
CA TYR A 208 -4.66 -15.03 22.40
C TYR A 208 -5.14 -14.24 21.17
N LEU A 209 -6.44 -14.23 20.86
CA LEU A 209 -7.03 -13.39 19.82
C LEU A 209 -7.94 -12.34 20.47
N CYS A 210 -7.98 -11.12 19.93
CA CYS A 210 -8.92 -10.10 20.39
C CYS A 210 -10.32 -10.44 19.85
N PRO A 211 -11.36 -10.56 20.70
CA PRO A 211 -12.69 -10.93 20.23
C PRO A 211 -13.28 -9.86 19.30
N LEU A 212 -13.81 -10.31 18.17
CA LEU A 212 -14.59 -9.52 17.22
C LEU A 212 -16.07 -9.70 17.58
N LEU A 213 -16.68 -8.68 18.19
CA LEU A 213 -18.04 -8.74 18.77
C LEU A 213 -19.14 -8.53 17.72
N PHE A 214 -18.83 -7.80 16.66
CA PHE A 214 -19.72 -7.58 15.53
C PHE A 214 -18.90 -7.44 14.25
N SER A 215 -19.46 -7.93 13.16
CA SER A 215 -18.90 -7.78 11.82
C SER A 215 -19.99 -7.64 10.77
N SER A 216 -19.81 -6.74 9.81
CA SER A 216 -20.56 -6.71 8.56
C SER A 216 -19.65 -6.35 7.39
N THR A 217 -19.94 -6.89 6.21
CA THR A 217 -19.15 -6.71 4.98
C THR A 217 -20.07 -6.26 3.85
N SER A 218 -19.67 -5.24 3.11
CA SER A 218 -20.28 -4.82 1.84
C SER A 218 -19.39 -5.23 0.65
N GLU A 219 -19.82 -4.89 -0.56
CA GLU A 219 -19.05 -5.06 -1.81
C GLU A 219 -17.69 -4.34 -1.79
N SER A 220 -17.53 -3.30 -0.95
CA SER A 220 -16.39 -2.38 -0.96
C SER A 220 -15.77 -2.07 0.41
N SER A 221 -16.41 -2.45 1.52
CA SER A 221 -15.96 -2.11 2.88
C SER A 221 -16.32 -3.17 3.92
N ALA A 222 -15.74 -3.06 5.11
CA ALA A 222 -16.18 -3.80 6.29
C ALA A 222 -16.35 -2.89 7.51
N LEU A 223 -17.30 -3.24 8.38
CA LEU A 223 -17.58 -2.62 9.67
C LEU A 223 -17.39 -3.67 10.77
N LEU A 224 -16.51 -3.38 11.72
CA LEU A 224 -15.97 -4.32 12.69
C LEU A 224 -16.03 -3.69 14.09
N ILE A 225 -16.53 -4.38 15.12
CA ILE A 225 -16.60 -3.86 16.49
C ILE A 225 -15.89 -4.83 17.46
N ARG A 226 -15.02 -4.30 18.31
CA ARG A 226 -14.28 -5.05 19.34
C ARG A 226 -14.15 -4.22 20.64
N PRO A 227 -13.79 -4.81 21.79
CA PRO A 227 -13.57 -4.04 23.03
C PRO A 227 -12.57 -2.90 22.85
N PHE A 228 -12.81 -1.74 23.48
CA PHE A 228 -11.86 -0.63 23.45
C PHE A 228 -10.91 -0.67 24.66
N SER A 229 -9.62 -0.88 24.39
CA SER A 229 -8.57 -0.80 25.41
C SER A 229 -8.16 0.66 25.66
N GLU A 230 -8.57 1.24 26.79
CA GLU A 230 -8.01 2.52 27.28
C GLU A 230 -6.52 2.36 27.70
N LYS A 231 -6.05 1.12 27.97
CA LYS A 231 -4.63 0.76 28.19
C LYS A 231 -3.80 0.92 26.90
N GLY A 232 -4.40 0.64 25.73
CA GLY A 232 -3.79 0.72 24.41
C GLY A 232 -3.21 -0.60 23.88
N SER A 233 -2.39 -0.50 22.84
CA SER A 233 -1.64 -1.62 22.25
C SER A 233 -0.26 -1.80 22.90
N LEU A 234 0.40 -2.94 22.64
CA LEU A 234 1.79 -3.20 23.01
C LEU A 234 2.74 -2.09 22.55
N ARG A 235 2.47 -1.43 21.40
CA ARG A 235 3.26 -0.29 20.94
C ARG A 235 2.98 1.00 21.72
N ASP A 236 1.73 1.23 22.11
CA ASP A 236 1.39 2.35 23.00
C ASP A 236 2.09 2.18 24.37
N HIS A 237 2.21 0.93 24.85
CA HIS A 237 2.96 0.57 26.06
C HIS A 237 4.49 0.70 25.94
N ILE A 238 5.08 0.46 24.76
CA ILE A 238 6.51 0.65 24.50
C ILE A 238 6.85 2.15 24.47
N CYS A 239 6.10 2.93 23.69
CA CYS A 239 6.28 4.38 23.54
C CYS A 239 5.68 5.24 24.67
N LYS A 240 5.07 4.61 25.69
CA LYS A 240 4.42 5.27 26.85
C LYS A 240 3.40 6.35 26.45
N VAL A 241 2.62 6.09 25.39
CA VAL A 241 1.61 7.01 24.81
C VAL A 241 0.17 6.56 25.10
N LYS A 242 -0.81 7.42 24.86
CA LYS A 242 -2.25 7.12 25.06
C LYS A 242 -2.91 6.70 23.73
N PRO A 243 -3.75 5.66 23.69
CA PRO A 243 -4.25 5.08 22.43
C PRO A 243 -5.04 6.05 21.56
N ARG A 244 -5.79 6.97 22.18
CA ARG A 244 -6.67 7.98 21.54
C ARG A 244 -5.93 9.07 20.75
N GLU A 245 -4.60 9.17 20.86
CA GLU A 245 -3.81 10.15 20.08
C GLU A 245 -3.57 9.67 18.64
N SER A 246 -3.38 10.61 17.71
CA SER A 246 -3.16 10.28 16.30
C SER A 246 -1.83 9.56 16.08
N TYR A 247 -1.81 8.62 15.13
CA TYR A 247 -0.70 7.70 14.88
C TYR A 247 0.65 8.42 14.68
N LEU A 248 0.67 9.53 13.93
CA LEU A 248 1.88 10.34 13.72
C LEU A 248 2.39 10.96 15.04
N LYS A 249 1.50 11.48 15.88
CA LYS A 249 1.88 12.04 17.19
C LYS A 249 2.47 10.98 18.12
N LYS A 250 1.94 9.77 18.06
CA LYS A 250 2.35 8.65 18.92
C LYS A 250 3.70 8.06 18.53
N TYR A 251 4.03 8.01 17.24
CA TYR A 251 5.10 7.14 16.73
C TYR A 251 6.15 7.80 15.83
N CYS A 252 5.99 9.05 15.39
CA CYS A 252 7.04 9.73 14.61
C CYS A 252 8.20 10.23 15.49
N ASN A 253 7.91 10.85 16.64
CA ASN A 253 8.91 11.27 17.61
C ASN A 253 8.41 11.04 19.06
N PRO A 254 8.37 9.78 19.53
CA PRO A 254 7.85 9.45 20.85
C PRO A 254 8.76 10.02 21.97
N LYS A 255 8.20 10.83 22.86
CA LYS A 255 8.94 11.50 23.96
C LYS A 255 9.65 10.54 24.94
N LYS A 256 9.20 9.29 24.98
CA LYS A 256 9.84 8.17 25.69
C LYS A 256 9.64 6.93 24.82
N SER A 257 10.62 6.05 24.77
CA SER A 257 10.43 4.69 24.25
C SER A 257 11.42 3.77 24.95
N GLN A 258 10.97 2.58 25.35
CA GLN A 258 11.78 1.65 26.13
C GLN A 258 11.41 0.22 25.78
N GLY A 259 12.42 -0.65 25.69
CA GLY A 259 12.24 -2.09 25.60
C GLY A 259 11.52 -2.66 26.83
N LEU A 260 11.11 -3.92 26.73
CA LEU A 260 10.46 -4.66 27.80
C LEU A 260 11.48 -5.44 28.61
N GLU A 261 11.20 -5.65 29.89
CA GLU A 261 11.98 -6.56 30.72
C GLU A 261 11.93 -7.99 30.18
N LEU A 262 13.02 -8.75 30.35
CA LEU A 262 13.17 -10.11 29.80
C LEU A 262 11.98 -11.05 30.10
N PRO A 263 11.37 -11.08 31.31
CA PRO A 263 10.20 -11.91 31.58
C PRO A 263 9.01 -11.57 30.67
N HIS A 264 8.80 -10.30 30.35
CA HIS A 264 7.74 -9.86 29.44
C HIS A 264 8.08 -10.20 27.98
N ILE A 265 9.34 -10.05 27.55
CA ILE A 265 9.78 -10.48 26.20
C ILE A 265 9.47 -11.98 26.00
N LYS A 266 9.84 -12.81 26.98
CA LYS A 266 9.61 -14.26 26.97
C LYS A 266 8.11 -14.61 26.97
N LEU A 267 7.34 -14.05 27.91
CA LEU A 267 5.91 -14.33 28.06
C LEU A 267 5.11 -13.89 26.83
N TYR A 268 5.25 -12.63 26.42
CA TYR A 268 4.49 -12.06 25.31
C TYR A 268 4.91 -12.69 23.97
N GLY A 269 6.21 -12.92 23.75
CA GLY A 269 6.70 -13.63 22.57
C GLY A 269 6.11 -15.05 22.47
N ARG A 270 6.06 -15.80 23.59
CA ARG A 270 5.44 -17.14 23.60
C ARG A 270 3.94 -17.10 23.34
N GLN A 271 3.19 -16.18 23.97
CA GLN A 271 1.74 -16.03 23.74
C GLN A 271 1.42 -15.64 22.29
N ILE A 272 2.21 -14.75 21.69
CA ILE A 272 2.07 -14.35 20.28
C ILE A 272 2.34 -15.52 19.34
N LEU A 273 3.38 -16.33 19.61
CA LEU A 273 3.65 -17.55 18.83
C LEU A 273 2.53 -18.59 18.95
N GLU A 274 1.93 -18.75 20.13
CA GLU A 274 0.76 -19.63 20.33
C GLU A 274 -0.45 -19.14 19.50
N GLY A 275 -0.70 -17.82 19.49
CA GLY A 275 -1.73 -17.20 18.65
C GLY A 275 -1.48 -17.37 17.15
N LEU A 276 -0.25 -17.18 16.68
CA LEU A 276 0.13 -17.46 15.29
C LEU A 276 -0.08 -18.94 14.94
N LYS A 277 0.36 -19.86 15.82
CA LYS A 277 0.27 -21.30 15.58
C LYS A 277 -1.18 -21.75 15.40
N LEU A 278 -2.11 -21.23 16.21
CA LEU A 278 -3.54 -21.54 16.10
C LEU A 278 -4.14 -21.07 14.77
N LEU A 279 -3.67 -19.96 14.21
CA LEU A 279 -4.07 -19.49 12.88
C LEU A 279 -3.47 -20.36 11.77
N HIS A 280 -2.16 -20.67 11.85
CA HIS A 280 -1.45 -21.51 10.87
C HIS A 280 -2.02 -22.93 10.82
N ASP A 281 -2.30 -23.56 11.97
CA ASP A 281 -2.96 -24.87 12.06
C ASP A 281 -4.36 -24.88 11.40
N ALA A 282 -5.03 -23.72 11.34
CA ALA A 282 -6.32 -23.53 10.69
C ALA A 282 -6.24 -23.30 9.17
N GLY A 283 -5.04 -22.99 8.64
CA GLY A 283 -4.87 -22.46 7.29
C GLY A 283 -5.21 -20.98 7.15
N ILE A 284 -5.20 -20.21 8.25
CA ILE A 284 -5.38 -18.76 8.27
C ILE A 284 -4.00 -18.12 8.42
N PHE A 285 -3.60 -17.25 7.50
CA PHE A 285 -2.42 -16.41 7.67
C PHE A 285 -2.79 -15.12 8.41
N PHE A 286 -1.89 -14.58 9.23
CA PHE A 286 -2.14 -13.28 9.87
C PHE A 286 -1.67 -12.13 8.97
N GLY A 287 -0.47 -12.20 8.40
CA GLY A 287 0.12 -11.24 7.45
C GLY A 287 0.41 -9.83 8.02
N HIS A 288 -0.10 -9.52 9.22
CA HIS A 288 -0.22 -8.18 9.77
C HIS A 288 0.29 -8.06 11.22
N LEU A 289 1.12 -9.01 11.66
CA LEU A 289 1.71 -8.95 12.99
C LEU A 289 2.64 -7.73 13.11
N HIS A 290 2.34 -6.85 14.06
CA HIS A 290 3.22 -5.80 14.54
C HIS A 290 2.72 -5.36 15.93
N THR A 291 3.57 -4.68 16.71
CA THR A 291 3.25 -4.24 18.09
C THR A 291 1.92 -3.48 18.20
N SER A 292 1.54 -2.63 17.23
CA SER A 292 0.23 -1.95 17.27
C SER A 292 -1.00 -2.86 17.03
N ASN A 293 -0.81 -4.10 16.59
CA ASN A 293 -1.85 -5.11 16.39
C ASN A 293 -1.81 -6.18 17.51
N VAL A 294 -1.21 -5.87 18.66
CA VAL A 294 -1.25 -6.68 19.88
C VAL A 294 -1.80 -5.83 21.00
N LEU A 295 -2.87 -6.27 21.66
CA LEU A 295 -3.24 -5.75 22.98
C LEU A 295 -2.45 -6.49 24.06
N VAL A 296 -2.11 -5.81 25.14
CA VAL A 296 -1.71 -6.46 26.40
C VAL A 296 -2.74 -6.09 27.45
N ASP A 297 -3.27 -7.09 28.13
CA ASP A 297 -4.26 -6.90 29.17
C ASP A 297 -4.01 -7.93 30.27
N ASP A 298 -3.61 -7.43 31.44
CA ASP A 298 -3.31 -8.19 32.66
C ASP A 298 -2.42 -9.43 32.45
N GLY A 299 -1.35 -9.22 31.66
CA GLY A 299 -0.34 -10.24 31.33
C GLY A 299 -0.66 -11.10 30.12
N VAL A 300 -1.80 -10.89 29.44
CA VAL A 300 -2.22 -11.65 28.26
C VAL A 300 -2.14 -10.81 26.99
N CYS A 301 -1.30 -11.24 26.05
CA CYS A 301 -1.25 -10.73 24.68
C CYS A 301 -2.43 -11.25 23.85
N ARG A 302 -3.07 -10.35 23.10
CA ARG A 302 -4.16 -10.69 22.17
C ARG A 302 -3.94 -10.05 20.79
N LEU A 303 -3.93 -10.86 19.74
CA LEU A 303 -3.77 -10.41 18.35
C LEU A 303 -5.02 -9.67 17.88
N MET A 304 -4.87 -8.47 17.31
CA MET A 304 -5.92 -7.64 16.74
C MET A 304 -5.87 -7.61 15.21
N ASP A 305 -6.99 -7.23 14.60
CA ASP A 305 -7.14 -7.09 13.15
C ASP A 305 -6.74 -8.36 12.35
N VAL A 306 -7.02 -9.55 12.88
CA VAL A 306 -6.78 -10.85 12.20
C VAL A 306 -7.52 -10.91 10.86
N GLU A 307 -8.67 -10.25 10.78
CA GLU A 307 -9.49 -10.08 9.59
C GLU A 307 -8.78 -9.36 8.42
N ASN A 308 -7.72 -8.59 8.67
CA ASN A 308 -7.05 -7.77 7.64
C ASN A 308 -6.66 -8.59 6.39
N GLY A 309 -6.15 -9.82 6.58
CA GLY A 309 -5.70 -10.68 5.48
C GLY A 309 -6.84 -11.17 4.59
N MET A 310 -8.02 -11.39 5.17
CA MET A 310 -9.25 -11.74 4.43
C MET A 310 -9.85 -10.52 3.71
N LEU A 311 -9.76 -9.35 4.34
CA LEU A 311 -10.19 -8.05 3.79
C LEU A 311 -9.25 -7.53 2.68
N GLY A 312 -8.08 -8.16 2.50
CA GLY A 312 -7.14 -7.82 1.44
C GLY A 312 -6.37 -6.52 1.62
N VAL A 313 -6.40 -5.92 2.82
CA VAL A 313 -5.72 -4.63 3.07
C VAL A 313 -4.20 -4.85 3.16
N PRO A 314 -3.37 -3.93 2.65
CA PRO A 314 -1.93 -4.16 2.61
C PRO A 314 -1.30 -4.15 4.01
N SER A 315 -0.15 -4.81 4.13
CA SER A 315 0.60 -4.94 5.39
C SER A 315 1.66 -3.87 5.54
N ALA A 316 1.83 -3.34 6.76
CA ALA A 316 2.81 -2.30 7.07
C ALA A 316 4.25 -2.71 6.70
N LEU A 317 4.57 -4.01 6.80
CA LEU A 317 5.89 -4.56 6.48
C LEU A 317 6.02 -5.06 5.03
N ARG A 318 4.99 -4.92 4.18
CA ARG A 318 5.06 -5.33 2.76
C ARG A 318 6.26 -4.71 2.04
N PRO A 319 6.56 -3.39 2.16
CA PRO A 319 7.72 -2.80 1.50
C PRO A 319 9.08 -3.37 1.94
N ALA A 320 9.15 -4.00 3.12
CA ALA A 320 10.33 -4.70 3.61
C ALA A 320 10.38 -6.15 3.12
N PHE A 321 9.32 -6.95 3.30
CA PHE A 321 9.35 -8.36 2.92
C PHE A 321 9.36 -8.62 1.41
N THR A 322 8.81 -7.73 0.59
CA THR A 322 8.91 -7.81 -0.89
C THR A 322 10.34 -7.67 -1.42
N GLN A 323 11.32 -7.36 -0.57
CA GLN A 323 12.73 -7.26 -0.97
C GLN A 323 13.47 -8.62 -0.96
N PHE A 324 12.89 -9.68 -0.36
CA PHE A 324 13.56 -10.95 -0.07
C PHE A 324 12.89 -12.14 -0.79
N ARG A 325 13.54 -12.67 -1.84
CA ARG A 325 13.03 -13.78 -2.69
C ARG A 325 12.68 -15.08 -1.96
N LYS A 326 13.14 -15.26 -0.72
CA LYS A 326 12.92 -16.45 0.12
C LYS A 326 11.74 -16.29 1.08
N MET A 327 11.20 -15.09 1.20
CA MET A 327 9.92 -14.83 1.83
C MET A 327 8.82 -15.01 0.80
N ASN A 328 8.47 -16.26 0.50
CA ASN A 328 7.51 -16.62 -0.54
C ASN A 328 6.28 -17.37 -0.03
N THR A 329 6.18 -17.64 1.28
CA THR A 329 4.96 -18.16 1.92
C THR A 329 4.39 -17.16 2.94
N THR A 330 3.11 -17.23 3.18
CA THR A 330 2.41 -16.40 4.18
C THR A 330 2.87 -16.72 5.62
N GLU A 331 3.20 -17.97 5.94
CA GLU A 331 3.83 -18.30 7.23
C GLU A 331 5.22 -17.64 7.38
N SER A 332 6.00 -17.54 6.29
CA SER A 332 7.31 -16.86 6.32
C SER A 332 7.17 -15.36 6.56
N ILE A 333 6.09 -14.74 6.06
CA ILE A 333 5.75 -13.34 6.36
C ILE A 333 5.45 -13.19 7.87
N ASP A 334 4.64 -14.07 8.45
CA ASP A 334 4.31 -14.00 9.88
C ASP A 334 5.53 -14.16 10.78
N VAL A 335 6.47 -15.05 10.42
CA VAL A 335 7.75 -15.22 11.14
C VAL A 335 8.64 -13.97 11.06
N PHE A 336 8.76 -13.35 9.88
CA PHE A 336 9.52 -12.09 9.73
C PHE A 336 8.88 -10.92 10.49
N CYS A 337 7.54 -10.83 10.43
CA CYS A 337 6.77 -9.86 11.21
C CYS A 337 6.95 -10.10 12.72
N PHE A 338 7.05 -11.35 13.18
CA PHE A 338 7.42 -11.69 14.55
C PHE A 338 8.85 -11.25 14.90
N GLY A 339 9.81 -11.40 13.99
CA GLY A 339 11.18 -10.87 14.17
C GLY A 339 11.20 -9.36 14.38
N HIS A 340 10.50 -8.60 13.52
CA HIS A 340 10.32 -7.15 13.68
C HIS A 340 9.66 -6.78 15.02
N LEU A 341 8.61 -7.52 15.43
CA LEU A 341 7.92 -7.30 16.70
C LEU A 341 8.83 -7.59 17.90
N LEU A 342 9.58 -8.70 17.88
CA LEU A 342 10.52 -9.08 18.92
C LEU A 342 11.66 -8.06 19.04
N TYR A 343 12.14 -7.51 17.91
CA TYR A 343 13.11 -6.41 17.93
C TYR A 343 12.53 -5.18 18.64
N GLU A 344 11.31 -4.76 18.29
CA GLU A 344 10.67 -3.59 18.91
C GLU A 344 10.33 -3.80 20.40
N MET A 345 9.96 -5.03 20.81
CA MET A 345 9.85 -5.40 22.22
C MET A 345 11.20 -5.34 22.96
N THR A 346 12.31 -5.68 22.28
CA THR A 346 13.64 -5.76 22.91
C THR A 346 14.30 -4.39 23.07
N TYR A 347 14.30 -3.58 22.00
CA TYR A 347 15.04 -2.31 21.96
C TYR A 347 14.14 -1.08 22.08
N GLY A 348 12.82 -1.26 22.21
CA GLY A 348 11.85 -0.18 22.36
C GLY A 348 11.62 0.66 21.10
N ARG A 349 12.12 0.21 19.95
CA ARG A 349 12.03 0.88 18.64
C ARG A 349 12.07 -0.16 17.51
N PRO A 350 11.46 0.09 16.34
CA PRO A 350 11.62 -0.80 15.19
C PRO A 350 13.08 -0.81 14.69
N PRO A 351 13.51 -1.84 13.95
CA PRO A 351 14.85 -1.85 13.35
C PRO A 351 14.94 -0.80 12.23
N ASP A 352 16.06 -0.09 12.18
CA ASP A 352 16.33 0.98 11.21
C ASP A 352 16.42 0.43 9.77
N SER A 353 16.91 -0.81 9.60
CA SER A 353 16.91 -1.58 8.36
C SER A 353 16.99 -3.09 8.63
N VAL A 354 16.66 -3.92 7.64
CA VAL A 354 16.85 -5.39 7.65
C VAL A 354 17.50 -5.77 6.30
N PRO A 355 18.48 -6.70 6.24
CA PRO A 355 18.98 -7.57 7.32
C PRO A 355 19.80 -6.86 8.41
N ILE A 356 19.98 -7.56 9.53
CA ILE A 356 20.69 -7.10 10.74
C ILE A 356 21.75 -8.13 11.14
N GLU A 357 23.02 -7.75 11.02
CA GLU A 357 24.16 -8.56 11.48
C GLU A 357 24.62 -8.18 12.89
N GLN A 358 24.57 -6.89 13.23
CA GLN A 358 25.01 -6.34 14.51
C GLN A 358 23.80 -5.86 15.30
N TYR A 359 23.69 -6.34 16.54
CA TYR A 359 22.58 -6.05 17.44
C TYR A 359 23.07 -5.16 18.59
N PRO A 360 22.27 -4.17 19.05
CA PRO A 360 22.56 -3.45 20.29
C PRO A 360 22.61 -4.42 21.49
N PRO A 361 23.20 -4.00 22.63
CA PRO A 361 23.13 -4.77 23.88
C PRO A 361 21.69 -5.15 24.23
N ALA A 362 21.45 -6.43 24.50
CA ALA A 362 20.14 -7.01 24.75
C ALA A 362 20.11 -7.72 26.12
N PRO A 363 18.93 -7.83 26.78
CA PRO A 363 18.84 -8.41 28.12
C PRO A 363 19.06 -9.94 28.19
N SER A 364 19.22 -10.62 27.05
CA SER A 364 19.62 -12.03 26.97
C SER A 364 20.19 -12.36 25.59
N THR A 365 21.22 -13.20 25.54
CA THR A 365 21.77 -13.76 24.29
C THR A 365 20.75 -14.59 23.53
N ALA A 366 19.81 -15.27 24.22
CA ALA A 366 18.75 -16.05 23.58
C ALA A 366 17.80 -15.17 22.74
N VAL A 367 17.59 -13.90 23.12
CA VAL A 367 16.85 -12.91 22.31
C VAL A 367 17.60 -12.62 21.02
N VAL A 368 18.91 -12.40 21.11
CA VAL A 368 19.76 -12.12 19.94
C VAL A 368 19.81 -13.34 19.00
N SER A 369 19.94 -14.55 19.51
CA SER A 369 19.93 -15.77 18.68
C SER A 369 18.62 -15.97 17.92
N VAL A 370 17.47 -15.74 18.56
CA VAL A 370 16.16 -15.79 17.88
C VAL A 370 16.07 -14.70 16.80
N LEU A 371 16.46 -13.45 17.11
CA LEU A 371 16.47 -12.37 16.13
C LEU A 371 17.39 -12.66 14.94
N GLN A 372 18.60 -13.18 15.18
CA GLN A 372 19.54 -13.61 14.14
C GLN A 372 18.94 -14.69 13.23
N SER A 373 18.19 -15.67 13.78
CA SER A 373 17.52 -16.70 12.99
C SER A 373 16.38 -16.20 12.07
N ILE A 374 15.96 -14.95 12.21
CA ILE A 374 14.84 -14.35 11.45
C ILE A 374 15.30 -13.16 10.59
N LEU A 375 16.12 -12.26 11.14
CA LEU A 375 16.47 -10.96 10.55
C LEU A 375 17.91 -10.86 10.03
N SER A 376 18.74 -11.89 10.16
CA SER A 376 20.09 -11.87 9.56
C SER A 376 20.05 -11.99 8.03
N THR A 377 21.16 -11.60 7.39
CA THR A 377 21.38 -11.78 5.96
C THR A 377 21.22 -13.25 5.54
N GLU A 378 21.60 -14.19 6.42
CA GLU A 378 21.48 -15.62 6.15
C GLU A 378 20.04 -16.11 6.23
N ALA A 379 19.29 -15.70 7.27
CA ALA A 379 17.86 -16.00 7.38
C ALA A 379 17.07 -15.48 6.15
N CYS A 380 17.37 -14.26 5.69
CA CYS A 380 16.77 -13.67 4.48
C CYS A 380 17.22 -14.33 3.15
N LYS A 381 18.26 -15.18 3.15
CA LYS A 381 18.79 -15.89 1.96
C LYS A 381 18.46 -17.38 1.92
N SER A 382 18.38 -18.04 3.06
CA SER A 382 18.26 -19.49 3.15
C SER A 382 16.87 -19.92 3.59
N GLY A 383 16.26 -19.18 4.52
CA GLY A 383 14.93 -19.42 5.09
C GLY A 383 14.89 -19.07 6.58
N MET A 384 13.70 -19.01 7.15
CA MET A 384 13.47 -18.71 8.57
C MET A 384 12.85 -19.93 9.27
N PRO A 385 13.03 -20.11 10.59
CA PRO A 385 12.40 -21.19 11.34
C PRO A 385 10.86 -21.08 11.33
N THR A 386 10.17 -22.21 11.47
CA THR A 386 8.71 -22.21 11.64
C THR A 386 8.29 -21.69 13.01
N VAL A 387 7.04 -21.23 13.17
CA VAL A 387 6.46 -20.85 14.47
C VAL A 387 6.64 -21.96 15.51
N SER A 388 6.35 -23.21 15.15
CA SER A 388 6.58 -24.38 16.00
C SER A 388 8.04 -24.58 16.41
N ALA A 389 9.01 -24.28 15.55
CA ALA A 389 10.44 -24.35 15.89
C ALA A 389 10.86 -23.19 16.81
N LEU A 390 10.37 -21.97 16.56
CA LEU A 390 10.58 -20.82 17.44
C LEU A 390 10.10 -21.10 18.88
N MET A 391 8.93 -21.73 19.02
CA MET A 391 8.37 -22.13 20.32
C MET A 391 9.22 -23.13 21.11
N GLN A 392 10.19 -23.81 20.48
CA GLN A 392 11.15 -24.72 21.12
C GLN A 392 12.52 -24.09 21.40
N THR A 393 12.76 -22.83 20.97
CA THR A 393 14.02 -22.14 21.27
C THR A 393 14.17 -21.86 22.78
N PRO A 394 15.41 -21.76 23.32
CA PRO A 394 15.67 -21.46 24.73
C PRO A 394 15.07 -20.14 25.26
N LEU A 395 14.50 -19.31 24.38
CA LEU A 395 13.79 -18.08 24.75
C LEU A 395 12.31 -18.33 25.11
N PHE A 396 11.70 -19.41 24.62
CA PHE A 396 10.26 -19.64 24.70
C PHE A 396 9.85 -21.06 25.14
N SER A 397 10.78 -22.00 25.26
CA SER A 397 10.51 -23.39 25.62
C SER A 397 10.21 -23.62 27.10
N ASP A 398 10.76 -22.78 27.99
CA ASP A 398 10.52 -22.82 29.44
C ASP A 398 9.32 -21.98 29.91
N VAL A 399 8.70 -21.23 28.99
CA VAL A 399 7.57 -20.35 29.29
C VAL A 399 6.27 -21.16 29.41
N GLN A 400 5.89 -21.47 30.65
CA GLN A 400 4.64 -22.15 30.96
C GLN A 400 3.44 -21.21 30.79
N LEU A 401 2.56 -21.50 29.83
CA LEU A 401 1.27 -20.84 29.67
C LEU A 401 0.19 -21.54 30.52
N GLN A 402 -0.81 -20.78 30.96
CA GLN A 402 -2.03 -21.30 31.58
C GLN A 402 -2.68 -22.36 30.67
N ARG A 403 -2.85 -23.59 31.17
CA ARG A 403 -3.47 -24.69 30.42
C ARG A 403 -4.97 -24.44 30.24
N SER A 404 -5.34 -23.90 29.09
CA SER A 404 -6.69 -24.07 28.54
C SER A 404 -6.85 -25.49 27.96
N GLU A 405 -8.08 -25.85 27.61
CA GLU A 405 -8.39 -27.02 26.77
C GLU A 405 -7.63 -26.99 25.43
N LYS A 406 -7.67 -28.09 24.65
CA LYS A 406 -7.01 -28.19 23.35
C LYS A 406 -7.59 -27.21 22.32
N LEU A 407 -7.07 -25.98 22.33
CA LEU A 407 -7.44 -24.90 21.42
C LEU A 407 -7.28 -25.33 19.96
N GLN A 408 -8.31 -25.08 19.15
CA GLN A 408 -8.35 -25.41 17.72
C GLN A 408 -9.39 -24.52 17.02
N ILE A 409 -9.05 -24.01 15.83
CA ILE A 409 -10.00 -23.30 14.98
C ILE A 409 -10.60 -24.29 13.99
N LYS A 410 -11.91 -24.52 14.07
CA LYS A 410 -12.64 -25.43 13.17
C LYS A 410 -13.14 -24.67 11.93
N VAL A 411 -12.35 -24.67 10.87
CA VAL A 411 -12.73 -24.07 9.57
C VAL A 411 -13.64 -25.02 8.78
N PRO A 412 -14.84 -24.59 8.32
CA PRO A 412 -15.69 -25.39 7.43
C PRO A 412 -14.99 -25.75 6.10
N GLY A 413 -15.17 -26.98 5.61
CA GLY A 413 -14.40 -27.51 4.46
C GLY A 413 -14.41 -26.61 3.20
N ARG A 414 -15.57 -26.11 2.77
CA ARG A 414 -15.68 -25.15 1.66
C ARG A 414 -14.81 -23.90 1.89
N LEU A 415 -14.88 -23.34 3.09
CA LEU A 415 -14.13 -22.12 3.44
C LEU A 415 -12.63 -22.40 3.51
N LYS A 416 -12.22 -23.61 3.97
CA LYS A 416 -10.82 -24.02 4.01
C LYS A 416 -10.17 -24.02 2.62
N GLU A 417 -10.84 -24.59 1.61
CA GLU A 417 -10.32 -24.55 0.24
C GLU A 417 -10.35 -23.13 -0.37
N ALA A 418 -11.35 -22.30 -0.04
CA ALA A 418 -11.37 -20.89 -0.47
C ALA A 418 -10.22 -20.07 0.14
N LEU A 419 -9.92 -20.25 1.43
CA LEU A 419 -8.78 -19.62 2.12
C LEU A 419 -7.43 -20.09 1.54
N LYS A 420 -7.32 -21.39 1.22
CA LYS A 420 -6.14 -21.96 0.56
C LYS A 420 -5.91 -21.36 -0.84
N ALA A 421 -6.95 -21.28 -1.67
CA ALA A 421 -6.85 -20.66 -3.00
C ALA A 421 -6.49 -19.16 -2.92
N ALA A 422 -7.01 -18.45 -1.91
CA ALA A 422 -6.63 -17.06 -1.63
C ALA A 422 -5.16 -16.95 -1.19
N LYS A 423 -4.68 -17.84 -0.30
CA LYS A 423 -3.26 -17.93 0.09
C LYS A 423 -2.34 -18.15 -1.11
N GLU A 424 -2.63 -19.17 -1.92
CA GLU A 424 -1.83 -19.51 -3.12
C GLU A 424 -1.77 -18.33 -4.11
N SER A 425 -2.87 -17.59 -4.25
CA SER A 425 -2.95 -16.40 -5.10
C SER A 425 -2.13 -15.22 -4.55
N LEU A 426 -2.11 -15.00 -3.23
CA LEU A 426 -1.30 -13.99 -2.57
C LEU A 426 0.20 -14.29 -2.69
N GLU A 427 0.59 -15.55 -2.51
CA GLU A 427 1.98 -16.03 -2.63
C GLU A 427 2.49 -15.91 -4.07
N LYS A 428 1.63 -16.22 -5.07
CA LYS A 428 1.92 -15.95 -6.49
C LYS A 428 2.16 -14.46 -6.75
N ARG A 429 1.26 -13.58 -6.29
CA ARG A 429 1.39 -12.13 -6.47
C ARG A 429 2.67 -11.59 -5.81
N LEU A 430 3.01 -12.05 -4.61
CA LEU A 430 4.24 -11.70 -3.91
C LEU A 430 5.49 -12.07 -4.72
N LEU A 431 5.50 -13.26 -5.33
CA LEU A 431 6.59 -13.71 -6.18
C LEU A 431 6.73 -12.85 -7.45
N GLU A 432 5.62 -12.37 -8.01
CA GLU A 432 5.60 -11.44 -9.16
C GLU A 432 6.12 -10.04 -8.77
N GLU A 433 5.70 -9.49 -7.63
CA GLU A 433 6.24 -8.24 -7.08
C GLU A 433 7.77 -8.34 -6.81
N GLN A 434 8.23 -9.45 -6.22
CA GLN A 434 9.66 -9.71 -5.98
C GLN A 434 10.48 -9.83 -7.27
N ARG A 435 9.91 -10.43 -8.33
CA ARG A 435 10.55 -10.50 -9.67
C ARG A 435 10.71 -9.09 -10.24
N LEU A 436 9.65 -8.28 -10.24
CA LEU A 436 9.64 -6.90 -10.72
C LEU A 436 10.67 -6.02 -9.97
N LEU A 437 10.65 -6.04 -8.63
CA LEU A 437 11.58 -5.30 -7.78
C LEU A 437 13.05 -5.69 -8.04
N HIS A 438 13.33 -6.99 -8.20
CA HIS A 438 14.68 -7.46 -8.52
C HIS A 438 15.12 -7.04 -9.93
N GLN A 439 14.24 -7.13 -10.93
CA GLN A 439 14.53 -6.70 -12.30
C GLN A 439 14.85 -5.20 -12.35
N HIS A 440 14.03 -4.37 -11.71
CA HIS A 440 14.30 -2.93 -11.57
C HIS A 440 15.63 -2.68 -10.88
N ARG A 441 15.88 -3.26 -9.69
CA ARG A 441 17.15 -3.12 -8.96
C ARG A 441 18.38 -3.50 -9.81
N ARG A 442 18.28 -4.54 -10.64
CA ARG A 442 19.35 -4.97 -11.56
C ARG A 442 19.57 -3.96 -12.69
N LEU A 443 18.50 -3.43 -13.28
CA LEU A 443 18.55 -2.39 -14.31
C LEU A 443 19.13 -1.08 -13.76
N THR A 444 18.65 -0.60 -12.61
CA THR A 444 19.14 0.63 -11.95
C THR A 444 20.63 0.52 -11.60
N ARG A 445 21.09 -0.64 -11.13
CA ARG A 445 22.54 -0.89 -10.91
C ARG A 445 23.33 -0.84 -12.21
N ALA A 446 22.87 -1.51 -13.27
CA ALA A 446 23.51 -1.48 -14.58
C ALA A 446 23.57 -0.05 -15.17
N GLN A 447 22.48 0.72 -15.05
CA GLN A 447 22.43 2.13 -15.43
C GLN A 447 23.43 2.97 -14.62
N SER A 448 23.47 2.82 -13.29
CA SER A 448 24.42 3.57 -12.43
C SER A 448 25.89 3.28 -12.80
N HIS A 449 26.23 2.02 -13.11
CA HIS A 449 27.57 1.65 -13.58
C HIS A 449 27.87 2.23 -14.97
N HIS A 450 26.93 2.12 -15.91
CA HIS A 450 27.03 2.68 -17.26
C HIS A 450 27.13 4.23 -17.26
N CYS A 451 26.51 4.89 -16.29
CA CYS A 451 26.52 6.35 -16.13
C CYS A 451 27.62 6.86 -15.18
N SER A 452 28.48 5.98 -14.64
CA SER A 452 29.66 6.35 -13.87
C SER A 452 30.64 7.18 -14.70
N GLU A 453 31.27 8.18 -14.08
CA GLU A 453 32.32 8.98 -14.72
C GLU A 453 33.53 8.13 -15.16
N GLU A 454 33.84 7.05 -14.44
CA GLU A 454 34.91 6.13 -14.83
C GLU A 454 34.59 5.39 -16.13
N GLU A 455 33.35 4.92 -16.28
CA GLU A 455 32.89 4.21 -17.47
C GLU A 455 32.75 5.15 -18.67
N LYS A 456 32.26 6.39 -18.45
CA LYS A 456 32.31 7.46 -19.46
C LYS A 456 33.74 7.78 -19.88
N LYS A 457 34.70 7.84 -18.95
CA LYS A 457 36.14 8.06 -19.24
C LYS A 457 36.73 6.88 -20.02
N LYS A 458 36.50 5.63 -19.60
CA LYS A 458 36.91 4.41 -20.33
C LYS A 458 36.40 4.42 -21.77
N ARG A 459 35.12 4.74 -21.98
CA ARG A 459 34.52 4.85 -23.33
C ARG A 459 35.13 5.97 -24.17
N LYS A 460 35.34 7.16 -23.60
CA LYS A 460 36.05 8.26 -24.30
C LYS A 460 37.47 7.87 -24.70
N ILE A 461 38.18 7.08 -23.89
CA ILE A 461 39.51 6.55 -24.21
C ILE A 461 39.44 5.48 -25.31
N LEU A 462 38.52 4.52 -25.21
CA LEU A 462 38.32 3.47 -26.23
C LEU A 462 37.91 4.05 -27.59
N ALA A 463 37.01 5.03 -27.61
CA ALA A 463 36.64 5.75 -28.83
C ALA A 463 37.84 6.46 -29.46
N ARG A 464 38.65 7.16 -28.66
CA ARG A 464 39.90 7.82 -29.11
C ARG A 464 40.98 6.83 -29.58
N LYS A 465 41.03 5.61 -29.03
CA LYS A 465 41.90 4.54 -29.55
C LYS A 465 41.38 4.02 -30.89
N LYS A 466 40.07 3.72 -31.01
CA LYS A 466 39.49 3.23 -32.26
C LYS A 466 39.60 4.26 -33.39
N SER A 467 39.34 5.54 -33.12
CA SER A 467 39.47 6.61 -34.12
C SER A 467 40.91 6.89 -34.56
N ARG A 468 41.91 6.52 -33.74
CA ARG A 468 43.33 6.55 -34.14
C ARG A 468 43.69 5.33 -34.98
N HIS A 469 43.18 4.14 -34.63
CA HIS A 469 43.44 2.94 -35.42
C HIS A 469 42.88 3.08 -36.85
N SER A 470 41.64 3.57 -36.96
CA SER A 470 41.01 3.88 -38.25
C SER A 470 41.58 5.11 -38.96
N ALA A 471 42.51 5.85 -38.36
CA ALA A 471 43.28 6.88 -39.06
C ALA A 471 44.49 6.24 -39.75
N TYR A 472 45.23 5.38 -39.04
CA TYR A 472 46.34 4.61 -39.62
C TYR A 472 45.88 3.66 -40.74
N GLU A 473 44.75 2.95 -40.55
CA GLU A 473 44.16 2.10 -41.60
C GLU A 473 43.82 2.90 -42.88
N ASN A 474 43.46 4.18 -42.76
CA ASN A 474 43.23 5.07 -43.91
C ASN A 474 44.52 5.69 -44.50
N GLU A 475 45.64 5.69 -43.79
CA GLU A 475 46.93 6.15 -44.33
C GLU A 475 47.63 5.05 -45.14
N GLU A 476 47.52 3.78 -44.73
CA GLU A 476 48.06 2.65 -45.50
C GLU A 476 47.31 2.47 -46.84
N ASP A 477 45.98 2.55 -46.85
CA ASP A 477 45.13 2.36 -48.04
C ASP A 477 45.29 3.47 -49.11
N VAL A 478 45.85 4.63 -48.73
CA VAL A 478 46.20 5.72 -49.66
C VAL A 478 47.55 5.47 -50.38
N SER A 479 48.41 4.59 -49.84
CA SER A 479 49.74 4.33 -50.40
C SER A 479 49.75 3.39 -51.63
N VAL A 480 48.69 2.59 -51.83
CA VAL A 480 48.65 1.51 -52.84
C VAL A 480 47.59 1.78 -53.92
N ARG A 481 47.66 2.93 -54.60
CA ARG A 481 46.73 3.22 -55.72
C ARG A 481 47.35 3.92 -56.93
N ASN A 482 48.39 3.31 -57.51
CA ASN A 482 48.88 3.71 -58.83
C ASN A 482 49.50 2.54 -59.63
N ASN A 483 48.66 1.70 -60.26
CA ASN A 483 48.86 1.22 -61.64
C ASN A 483 47.73 0.29 -62.17
N ASN A 484 47.06 0.77 -63.22
CA ASN A 484 46.48 0.11 -64.39
C ASN A 484 45.93 -1.35 -64.43
N THR A 485 44.80 -1.42 -65.15
CA THR A 485 44.34 -2.46 -66.11
C THR A 485 43.77 -3.81 -65.63
N SER A 486 42.45 -3.91 -65.82
CA SER A 486 41.74 -4.92 -66.65
C SER A 486 41.90 -6.42 -66.36
N GLY A 487 40.82 -7.05 -65.88
CA GLY A 487 40.63 -8.50 -65.93
C GLY A 487 39.26 -8.94 -65.40
N SER A 488 38.42 -9.55 -66.24
CA SER A 488 37.16 -10.17 -65.81
C SER A 488 37.40 -11.63 -65.40
N GLY A 489 36.90 -12.03 -64.24
CA GLY A 489 36.97 -13.41 -63.74
C GLY A 489 35.92 -13.64 -62.64
N ALA A 490 35.41 -14.87 -62.52
CA ALA A 490 34.26 -15.21 -61.67
C ALA A 490 34.57 -16.33 -60.67
N SER A 491 33.54 -16.71 -59.88
CA SER A 491 33.42 -17.88 -58.97
C SER A 491 33.76 -17.72 -57.48
N SER A 492 33.14 -18.59 -56.67
CA SER A 492 33.06 -18.67 -55.19
C SER A 492 33.31 -20.15 -54.77
N PRO A 493 33.05 -20.66 -53.54
CA PRO A 493 32.72 -20.09 -52.20
C PRO A 493 33.86 -20.48 -51.20
N PRO A 494 33.78 -21.22 -50.05
CA PRO A 494 32.72 -21.52 -49.05
C PRO A 494 33.18 -21.46 -47.55
N THR A 495 32.32 -21.96 -46.63
CA THR A 495 32.57 -22.41 -45.21
C THR A 495 33.03 -21.36 -44.16
N CYS A 496 32.34 -21.09 -43.03
CA CYS A 496 31.71 -21.89 -41.93
C CYS A 496 32.65 -22.06 -40.68
N PRO A 497 32.16 -22.29 -39.43
CA PRO A 497 30.81 -22.74 -39.01
C PRO A 497 30.15 -22.10 -37.74
N SER A 498 28.82 -22.35 -37.58
CA SER A 498 28.06 -22.61 -36.33
C SER A 498 27.87 -21.54 -35.22
N SER A 499 26.90 -21.61 -34.27
CA SER A 499 25.56 -22.26 -34.08
C SER A 499 25.08 -21.96 -32.61
N PRO A 500 23.87 -22.32 -32.09
CA PRO A 500 22.68 -22.98 -32.67
C PRO A 500 21.32 -22.25 -32.43
N THR A 501 20.21 -22.88 -32.85
CA THR A 501 18.80 -22.43 -32.71
C THR A 501 17.87 -23.61 -32.32
N PRO A 502 16.66 -23.38 -31.77
CA PRO A 502 15.51 -24.30 -31.89
C PRO A 502 14.67 -24.00 -33.16
N PRO A 503 13.83 -24.94 -33.65
CA PRO A 503 13.43 -24.99 -35.06
C PRO A 503 12.05 -24.38 -35.43
N SER A 504 11.81 -24.32 -36.74
CA SER A 504 10.63 -23.75 -37.41
C SER A 504 9.93 -24.78 -38.32
N THR A 505 8.72 -24.48 -38.80
CA THR A 505 8.15 -25.09 -40.03
C THR A 505 7.41 -24.06 -40.89
N THR A 506 7.86 -23.91 -42.14
CA THR A 506 7.14 -23.68 -43.43
C THR A 506 5.80 -22.91 -43.46
N GLY A 507 5.55 -21.98 -44.40
CA GLY A 507 6.39 -21.49 -45.51
C GLY A 507 5.62 -20.73 -46.62
N SER A 508 6.28 -20.53 -47.77
CA SER A 508 5.79 -20.00 -49.06
C SER A 508 5.34 -18.52 -49.20
N HIS A 509 5.90 -17.90 -50.24
CA HIS A 509 5.86 -16.50 -50.71
C HIS A 509 4.50 -15.91 -51.12
N THR A 510 4.39 -14.58 -51.10
CA THR A 510 3.67 -13.78 -52.13
C THR A 510 4.12 -12.31 -52.15
N ALA A 511 3.66 -11.53 -53.14
CA ALA A 511 4.06 -10.14 -53.43
C ALA A 511 3.42 -9.09 -52.48
N PRO A 512 3.94 -7.84 -52.40
CA PRO A 512 3.40 -6.82 -51.50
C PRO A 512 2.00 -6.34 -51.91
N ALA A 513 1.12 -6.20 -50.91
CA ALA A 513 -0.28 -5.77 -51.08
C ALA A 513 -0.45 -4.23 -51.06
N PRO A 514 -1.49 -3.68 -51.70
CA PRO A 514 -1.80 -2.24 -51.69
C PRO A 514 -2.35 -1.77 -50.32
N PRO A 515 -2.37 -0.44 -50.06
CA PRO A 515 -2.93 0.11 -48.82
C PRO A 515 -4.45 -0.11 -48.70
N PRO A 516 -4.99 -0.19 -47.46
CA PRO A 516 -6.40 -0.48 -47.21
C PRO A 516 -7.33 0.70 -47.54
N PRO A 517 -8.61 0.43 -47.89
CA PRO A 517 -9.61 1.46 -48.12
C PRO A 517 -10.08 2.15 -46.83
N PRO A 518 -10.68 3.37 -46.92
CA PRO A 518 -11.25 4.07 -45.77
C PRO A 518 -12.53 3.38 -45.23
N PRO A 519 -12.88 3.60 -43.95
CA PRO A 519 -14.08 3.01 -43.34
C PRO A 519 -15.39 3.61 -43.86
N PRO A 520 -16.50 2.86 -43.83
CA PRO A 520 -17.82 3.34 -44.28
C PRO A 520 -18.45 4.35 -43.29
N PRO A 521 -19.36 5.22 -43.77
CA PRO A 521 -20.11 6.14 -42.91
C PRO A 521 -21.17 5.41 -42.05
N PRO A 522 -21.59 6.01 -40.91
CA PRO A 522 -22.61 5.42 -40.04
C PRO A 522 -24.02 5.47 -40.67
N PRO A 523 -24.91 4.51 -40.33
CA PRO A 523 -26.29 4.49 -40.83
C PRO A 523 -27.17 5.57 -40.19
N PRO A 524 -28.25 6.00 -40.88
CA PRO A 524 -29.18 7.01 -40.36
C PRO A 524 -30.10 6.46 -39.26
N LEU A 525 -30.58 7.35 -38.38
CA LEU A 525 -31.61 7.05 -37.41
C LEU A 525 -32.97 6.81 -38.09
N GLN A 526 -33.73 5.84 -37.59
CA GLN A 526 -35.15 5.66 -37.93
C GLN A 526 -35.99 5.48 -36.65
N ASP A 527 -37.04 6.29 -36.52
CA ASP A 527 -38.12 6.02 -35.58
C ASP A 527 -38.87 4.75 -35.99
N SER A 528 -39.22 3.91 -35.02
CA SER A 528 -40.15 2.79 -35.23
C SER A 528 -40.92 2.43 -33.96
N SER A 529 -42.11 3.00 -33.83
CA SER A 529 -43.07 2.69 -32.78
C SER A 529 -43.93 1.47 -33.13
N SER A 530 -43.61 0.28 -32.61
CA SER A 530 -44.60 -0.82 -32.46
C SER A 530 -44.11 -2.00 -31.61
N CYS A 531 -44.79 -2.27 -30.50
CA CYS A 531 -44.88 -3.61 -29.89
C CYS A 531 -46.22 -3.76 -29.17
N PRO A 532 -46.83 -4.97 -29.12
CA PRO A 532 -48.19 -5.16 -28.63
C PRO A 532 -48.28 -5.18 -27.09
N PRO A 533 -49.49 -4.95 -26.52
CA PRO A 533 -49.69 -4.96 -25.07
C PRO A 533 -49.70 -6.40 -24.49
N PRO A 534 -49.24 -6.59 -23.24
CA PRO A 534 -49.39 -7.85 -22.51
C PRO A 534 -50.84 -8.09 -22.04
N PRO A 535 -51.22 -9.35 -21.73
CA PRO A 535 -52.58 -9.69 -21.29
C PRO A 535 -52.93 -9.17 -19.88
N PRO A 536 -54.22 -9.01 -19.56
CA PRO A 536 -54.66 -8.49 -18.25
C PRO A 536 -54.46 -9.52 -17.13
N LEU A 537 -53.73 -9.12 -16.08
CA LEU A 537 -53.67 -9.84 -14.81
C LEU A 537 -54.63 -9.21 -13.79
N SER A 538 -55.50 -10.05 -13.23
CA SER A 538 -56.52 -9.64 -12.26
C SER A 538 -55.98 -9.51 -10.83
N SER A 539 -56.02 -8.28 -10.32
CA SER A 539 -56.27 -7.92 -8.90
C SER A 539 -55.65 -8.79 -7.78
N SER A 540 -54.56 -8.30 -7.19
CA SER A 540 -54.48 -8.21 -5.71
C SER A 540 -53.45 -7.15 -5.25
N ASN A 541 -53.98 -6.09 -4.63
CA ASN A 541 -53.39 -5.06 -3.77
C ASN A 541 -51.86 -4.94 -3.59
N GLY A 542 -51.34 -3.70 -3.67
CA GLY A 542 -50.38 -3.28 -2.64
C GLY A 542 -49.47 -2.07 -2.87
N ALA A 543 -48.83 -1.90 -4.03
CA ALA A 543 -47.68 -0.98 -4.14
C ALA A 543 -47.49 -0.35 -5.53
N GLY A 544 -48.02 0.86 -5.76
CA GLY A 544 -47.85 1.58 -7.03
C GLY A 544 -47.82 3.12 -6.99
N VAL A 545 -48.51 3.75 -6.04
CA VAL A 545 -48.84 5.20 -6.11
C VAL A 545 -47.61 6.13 -6.07
N GLY A 546 -46.58 5.80 -5.26
CA GLY A 546 -45.48 6.72 -4.97
C GLY A 546 -44.57 7.08 -6.15
N ARG A 547 -44.34 6.16 -7.10
CA ARG A 547 -43.35 6.37 -8.18
C ARG A 547 -43.88 7.31 -9.26
N ALA A 548 -45.16 7.26 -9.57
CA ALA A 548 -45.80 8.16 -10.54
C ALA A 548 -45.89 9.60 -9.99
N ALA A 549 -46.28 9.76 -8.72
CA ALA A 549 -46.36 11.07 -8.07
C ALA A 549 -44.99 11.78 -8.03
N LEU A 550 -43.91 11.04 -7.73
CA LEU A 550 -42.55 11.58 -7.70
C LEU A 550 -42.09 12.09 -9.07
N LEU A 551 -42.34 11.34 -10.14
CA LEU A 551 -41.97 11.74 -11.50
C LEU A 551 -42.75 12.97 -11.98
N SER A 552 -44.05 13.05 -11.69
CA SER A 552 -44.87 14.23 -11.96
C SER A 552 -44.38 15.47 -11.21
N SER A 553 -43.97 15.32 -9.95
CA SER A 553 -43.40 16.42 -9.14
C SER A 553 -42.03 16.90 -9.65
N ILE A 554 -41.24 16.04 -10.30
CA ILE A 554 -39.95 16.42 -10.90
C ILE A 554 -40.18 17.17 -12.22
N GLN A 555 -41.09 16.69 -13.08
CA GLN A 555 -41.39 17.32 -14.37
C GLN A 555 -42.10 18.68 -14.25
N SER A 556 -42.77 18.96 -13.13
CA SER A 556 -43.49 20.22 -12.88
C SER A 556 -42.69 21.28 -12.09
N PHE A 557 -41.42 21.03 -11.78
CA PHE A 557 -40.60 21.92 -10.96
C PHE A 557 -40.30 23.27 -11.66
N SER A 558 -40.86 24.37 -11.13
CA SER A 558 -40.60 25.72 -11.61
C SER A 558 -39.86 26.56 -10.55
N LYS A 559 -38.59 26.88 -10.82
CA LYS A 559 -37.71 27.66 -9.92
C LYS A 559 -38.29 29.03 -9.53
N GLY A 560 -39.14 29.61 -10.39
CA GLY A 560 -39.80 30.90 -10.13
C GLY A 560 -40.94 30.87 -9.11
N LYS A 561 -41.40 29.69 -8.66
CA LYS A 561 -42.47 29.54 -7.66
C LYS A 561 -41.96 29.31 -6.23
N LEU A 562 -40.64 29.29 -6.01
CA LEU A 562 -40.05 29.17 -4.68
C LEU A 562 -40.24 30.46 -3.88
N LYS A 563 -40.77 30.36 -2.65
CA LYS A 563 -40.74 31.47 -1.70
C LYS A 563 -39.29 31.89 -1.43
N LYS A 564 -39.03 33.20 -1.37
CA LYS A 564 -37.76 33.71 -0.82
C LYS A 564 -37.63 33.26 0.64
N ALA A 565 -36.44 32.86 1.04
CA ALA A 565 -36.14 32.51 2.42
C ALA A 565 -35.57 33.74 3.14
N ASP A 566 -36.29 34.24 4.14
CA ASP A 566 -35.77 35.28 5.03
C ASP A 566 -34.63 34.69 5.87
N THR A 567 -33.45 35.30 5.76
CA THR A 567 -32.22 34.83 6.41
C THR A 567 -31.77 35.88 7.42
N ILE A 568 -31.79 35.51 8.70
CA ILE A 568 -31.37 36.39 9.79
C ILE A 568 -29.83 36.35 9.86
N ASP A 569 -29.19 37.27 9.15
CA ASP A 569 -27.74 37.48 9.29
C ASP A 569 -27.41 38.01 10.70
N ARG A 570 -26.35 37.46 11.30
CA ARG A 570 -25.80 37.83 12.60
C ARG A 570 -24.29 38.12 12.53
N SER A 571 -23.77 38.43 11.34
CA SER A 571 -22.33 38.60 11.06
C SER A 571 -21.68 39.88 11.61
N LYS A 572 -22.43 40.78 12.28
CA LYS A 572 -21.86 42.01 12.87
C LYS A 572 -21.19 41.74 14.22
N PRO A 573 -19.94 42.20 14.44
CA PRO A 573 -19.34 42.22 15.76
C PRO A 573 -20.13 43.09 16.74
N ILE A 574 -20.12 42.69 18.01
CA ILE A 574 -20.44 43.58 19.14
C ILE A 574 -19.16 44.40 19.42
N VAL A 575 -19.33 45.69 19.66
CA VAL A 575 -18.25 46.64 20.02
C VAL A 575 -18.05 46.64 21.53
#